data_AF-A0A1S1YT99-F1
#
_entry.id   AF-A0A1S1YT99-F1
#
_cell.length_a   1.000
_cell.length_b   1.000
_cell.length_c   1.000
_cell.angle_alpha   90.00
_cell.angle_beta   90.00
_cell.angle_gamma   90.00
#
_symmetry.space_group_name_H-M   'P 1'
#
loop_
_entity.id
_entity.type
_entity.pdbx_description
1 polymer ?
#
loop_
_entity_poly.entity_id
_entity_poly.type
_entity_poly.pdbx_seq_one_letter_code
_entity_poly.pdbx_strand_id
1 'polypeptide(L)'
;MDNKKRIIVIGGLSAGPSAAAKARRTDENAEIILFEKTANISYATCGIPYAFSGKIKDRNKLLVVKPDLLRQRFNIDVHLEEPVTNIDPESHIVYTAKGEYKYDKLVYATGGTAITPPIDGLAEYKEWAHAKTIEDFDRIVKSDILSSANNITIVGAGLIGLETAENLVQIGKKVTIVELGQHILGPWDDKFATMGEKVLSENGVNLQLGKSIKQINKDGSLILSDDTTIDSEFLIMSIGVKPITEMLTSKGAAHLPNGALIVNDKMETNLPDIYAAGDCASIPHIVTNAEGWFPMGTHSNKGGRVAGANAVGGNEVFPGGYGTAIMEMFDHTIARTGAGPKVLEREGIPFESTFIIANSHPGFYPGGKDMFIEIYYTKDTHVILGAELFGEKGVDKRTDVLATAIYAKLTIEDLPNLDLAYAPPFSPAKDPVIVAGFVAQNAQKGLFKEVNVAVAKAAFESNEDITILDVRNPLELENAGKIDTRALNLPLDSLRENLDQIDRNKPLYVTCAKGLRGYLASLILAHNGFNNIHNIAGGFTAWKKING
;
A
#
# COMPACT_ATOMS: atom_id res chain seq x y z
N MET A 1 18.55 -47.84 -5.62
CA MET A 1 17.49 -47.03 -6.26
C MET A 1 17.56 -45.68 -5.62
N ASP A 2 17.97 -44.65 -6.36
CA ASP A 2 18.03 -43.29 -5.83
C ASP A 2 16.64 -42.90 -5.31
N ASN A 3 16.55 -42.67 -4.01
CA ASN A 3 15.30 -42.31 -3.36
C ASN A 3 14.99 -40.85 -3.75
N LYS A 4 14.30 -40.67 -4.87
CA LYS A 4 13.89 -39.35 -5.38
C LYS A 4 13.04 -38.68 -4.32
N LYS A 5 13.43 -37.48 -3.89
CA LYS A 5 12.63 -36.67 -2.96
C LYS A 5 11.31 -36.30 -3.64
N ARG A 6 10.19 -36.61 -2.98
CA ARG A 6 8.85 -36.24 -3.41
C ARG A 6 8.39 -34.99 -2.67
N ILE A 7 8.12 -33.94 -3.43
CA ILE A 7 7.62 -32.67 -2.92
C ILE A 7 6.17 -32.50 -3.36
N ILE A 8 5.29 -32.27 -2.39
CA ILE A 8 3.92 -31.84 -2.66
C ILE A 8 3.82 -30.33 -2.49
N VAL A 9 3.16 -29.66 -3.43
CA VAL A 9 2.85 -28.23 -3.38
C VAL A 9 1.33 -28.08 -3.41
N ILE A 10 0.76 -27.36 -2.43
CA ILE A 10 -0.70 -27.15 -2.34
C ILE A 10 -1.01 -25.68 -2.64
N GLY A 11 -1.75 -25.44 -3.72
CA GLY A 11 -2.16 -24.11 -4.18
C GLY A 11 -1.45 -23.70 -5.47
N GLY A 12 -2.21 -23.34 -6.49
CA GLY A 12 -1.74 -23.10 -7.84
C GLY A 12 -1.67 -21.63 -8.26
N LEU A 13 -1.71 -20.66 -7.33
CA LEU A 13 -1.69 -19.23 -7.68
C LEU A 13 -0.27 -18.65 -7.79
N SER A 14 0.14 -17.81 -6.84
CA SER A 14 1.43 -17.10 -6.88
C SER A 14 2.56 -17.92 -6.25
N ALA A 15 2.42 -18.27 -4.97
CA ALA A 15 3.49 -18.91 -4.21
C ALA A 15 3.76 -20.35 -4.65
N GLY A 16 2.73 -21.16 -4.92
CA GLY A 16 2.91 -22.58 -5.27
C GLY A 16 3.63 -22.80 -6.61
N PRO A 17 3.19 -22.20 -7.74
CA PRO A 17 3.91 -22.28 -9.00
C PRO A 17 5.33 -21.70 -8.92
N SER A 18 5.55 -20.62 -8.15
CA SER A 18 6.90 -20.11 -7.86
C SER A 18 7.76 -21.15 -7.15
N ALA A 19 7.20 -21.84 -6.14
CA ALA A 19 7.86 -22.91 -5.40
C ALA A 19 8.17 -24.11 -6.29
N ALA A 20 7.18 -24.65 -6.99
CA ALA A 20 7.34 -25.84 -7.83
C ALA A 20 8.36 -25.61 -8.96
N ALA A 21 8.29 -24.46 -9.64
CA ALA A 21 9.24 -24.13 -10.69
C ALA A 21 10.67 -23.93 -10.15
N LYS A 22 10.82 -23.37 -8.94
CA LYS A 22 12.14 -23.23 -8.30
C LYS A 22 12.67 -24.55 -7.75
N ALA A 23 11.82 -25.41 -7.20
CA ALA A 23 12.18 -26.76 -6.76
C ALA A 23 12.80 -27.54 -7.92
N ARG A 24 12.14 -27.57 -9.10
CA ARG A 24 12.70 -28.22 -10.30
C ARG A 24 14.08 -27.68 -10.68
N ARG A 25 14.24 -26.35 -10.71
CA ARG A 25 15.54 -25.71 -11.06
C ARG A 25 16.63 -25.95 -10.00
N THR A 26 16.27 -26.44 -8.83
CA THR A 26 17.21 -26.71 -7.73
C THR A 26 17.55 -28.21 -7.68
N ASP A 27 16.60 -29.10 -8.00
CA ASP A 27 16.83 -30.53 -8.13
C ASP A 27 16.03 -31.12 -9.31
N GLU A 28 16.75 -31.55 -10.35
CA GLU A 28 16.17 -32.15 -11.56
C GLU A 28 15.61 -33.56 -11.31
N ASN A 29 16.00 -34.22 -10.22
CA ASN A 29 15.56 -35.57 -9.89
C ASN A 29 14.36 -35.61 -8.93
N ALA A 30 14.01 -34.48 -8.31
CA ALA A 30 12.86 -34.40 -7.43
C ALA A 30 11.55 -34.74 -8.17
N GLU A 31 10.67 -35.50 -7.51
CA GLU A 31 9.28 -35.68 -7.94
C GLU A 31 8.47 -34.52 -7.37
N ILE A 32 7.78 -33.76 -8.21
CA ILE A 32 7.07 -32.55 -7.78
C ILE A 32 5.62 -32.68 -8.23
N ILE A 33 4.70 -32.69 -7.27
CA ILE A 33 3.25 -32.73 -7.50
C ILE A 33 2.65 -31.43 -6.99
N LEU A 34 1.89 -30.74 -7.85
CA LEU A 34 1.18 -29.52 -7.51
C LEU A 34 -0.33 -29.77 -7.56
N PHE A 35 -1.00 -29.57 -6.42
CA PHE A 35 -2.46 -29.62 -6.32
C PHE A 35 -3.06 -28.23 -6.40
N GLU A 36 -4.05 -28.07 -7.27
CA GLU A 36 -4.89 -26.88 -7.36
C GLU A 36 -6.37 -27.31 -7.35
N LYS A 37 -7.15 -26.68 -6.48
CA LYS A 37 -8.56 -27.03 -6.28
C LYS A 37 -9.46 -26.60 -7.44
N THR A 38 -9.02 -25.66 -8.27
CA THR A 38 -9.75 -25.13 -9.41
C THR A 38 -9.16 -25.63 -10.74
N ALA A 39 -9.79 -25.22 -11.85
CA ALA A 39 -9.29 -25.52 -13.20
C ALA A 39 -8.14 -24.61 -13.66
N ASN A 40 -7.83 -23.53 -12.92
CA ASN A 40 -6.88 -22.50 -13.36
C ASN A 40 -5.73 -22.32 -12.36
N ILE A 41 -4.52 -22.13 -12.88
CA ILE A 41 -3.34 -21.76 -12.11
C ILE A 41 -2.86 -20.36 -12.50
N SER A 42 -2.11 -19.72 -11.61
CA SER A 42 -1.34 -18.49 -11.86
C SER A 42 -2.10 -17.44 -12.66
N TYR A 43 -3.37 -17.22 -12.34
CA TYR A 43 -4.11 -16.12 -12.94
C TYR A 43 -3.81 -14.81 -12.19
N ALA A 44 -3.85 -13.69 -12.92
CA ALA A 44 -3.53 -12.37 -12.41
C ALA A 44 -4.68 -11.83 -11.55
N THR A 45 -4.71 -12.20 -10.27
CA THR A 45 -5.69 -11.67 -9.29
C THR A 45 -5.66 -10.15 -9.25
N CYS A 46 -4.47 -9.53 -9.31
CA CYS A 46 -4.30 -8.08 -9.35
C CYS A 46 -4.83 -7.44 -10.64
N GLY A 47 -5.03 -8.23 -11.71
CA GLY A 47 -5.60 -7.76 -12.97
C GLY A 47 -7.14 -7.71 -12.96
N ILE A 48 -7.80 -8.32 -11.99
CA ILE A 48 -9.27 -8.45 -11.95
C ILE A 48 -9.96 -7.07 -11.93
N PRO A 49 -9.59 -6.11 -11.06
CA PRO A 49 -10.20 -4.78 -11.07
C PRO A 49 -10.11 -4.08 -12.44
N TYR A 50 -8.94 -4.17 -13.09
CA TYR A 50 -8.69 -3.60 -14.42
C TYR A 50 -9.42 -4.32 -15.56
N ALA A 51 -9.84 -5.56 -15.32
CA ALA A 51 -10.64 -6.29 -16.28
C ALA A 51 -12.11 -5.82 -16.26
N PHE A 52 -12.62 -5.28 -15.14
CA PHE A 52 -13.97 -4.72 -15.06
C PHE A 52 -14.18 -3.52 -15.97
N SER A 53 -13.19 -2.64 -16.11
CA SER A 53 -13.27 -1.46 -17.00
C SER A 53 -13.14 -1.81 -18.48
N GLY A 54 -12.85 -3.07 -18.81
CA GLY A 54 -12.50 -3.48 -20.17
C GLY A 54 -11.11 -3.02 -20.63
N LYS A 55 -10.27 -2.46 -19.74
CA LYS A 55 -8.83 -2.24 -20.02
C LYS A 55 -8.16 -3.58 -20.39
N ILE A 56 -8.57 -4.67 -19.74
CA ILE A 56 -8.23 -6.05 -20.12
C ILE A 56 -9.42 -6.70 -20.85
N LYS A 57 -9.50 -6.53 -22.17
CA LYS A 57 -10.61 -7.03 -23.00
C LYS A 57 -10.70 -8.55 -23.14
N ASP A 58 -9.56 -9.24 -23.02
CA ASP A 58 -9.48 -10.69 -23.19
C ASP A 58 -9.21 -11.36 -21.85
N ARG A 59 -10.20 -12.11 -21.35
CA ARG A 59 -10.11 -12.91 -20.12
C ARG A 59 -8.88 -13.82 -20.12
N ASN A 60 -8.45 -14.33 -21.28
CA ASN A 60 -7.28 -15.20 -21.36
C ASN A 60 -5.98 -14.50 -21.01
N LYS A 61 -5.92 -13.15 -21.07
CA LYS A 61 -4.76 -12.39 -20.59
C LYS A 61 -4.61 -12.42 -19.07
N LEU A 62 -5.70 -12.72 -18.34
CA LEU A 62 -5.62 -12.97 -16.91
C LEU A 62 -4.98 -14.34 -16.60
N LEU A 63 -4.97 -15.29 -17.54
CA LEU A 63 -4.35 -16.61 -17.36
C LEU A 63 -2.86 -16.54 -17.71
N VAL A 64 -2.03 -16.11 -16.77
CA VAL A 64 -0.61 -15.78 -17.01
C VAL A 64 0.24 -17.02 -17.29
N VAL A 65 0.01 -18.11 -16.55
CA VAL A 65 0.73 -19.38 -16.75
C VAL A 65 -0.26 -20.50 -17.05
N LYS A 66 0.01 -21.24 -18.12
CA LYS A 66 -0.76 -22.44 -18.46
C LYS A 66 -0.19 -23.67 -17.73
N PRO A 67 -1.04 -24.61 -17.28
CA PRO A 67 -0.60 -25.87 -16.68
C PRO A 67 0.44 -26.63 -17.52
N ASP A 68 0.28 -26.65 -18.84
CA ASP A 68 1.22 -27.35 -19.73
C ASP A 68 2.61 -26.76 -19.72
N LEU A 69 2.76 -25.46 -19.41
CA LEU A 69 4.07 -24.87 -19.21
C LEU A 69 4.78 -25.52 -18.03
N LEU A 70 4.08 -25.71 -16.90
CA LEU A 70 4.65 -26.35 -15.72
C LEU A 70 4.97 -27.83 -15.98
N ARG A 71 4.07 -28.55 -16.66
CA ARG A 71 4.29 -29.95 -17.02
C ARG A 71 5.47 -30.13 -17.97
N GLN A 72 5.53 -29.40 -19.07
CA GLN A 72 6.52 -29.62 -20.12
C GLN A 72 7.87 -28.98 -19.82
N ARG A 73 7.89 -27.73 -19.35
CA ARG A 73 9.14 -26.99 -19.11
C ARG A 73 9.78 -27.39 -17.79
N PHE A 74 8.98 -27.66 -16.77
CA PHE A 74 9.47 -27.90 -15.42
C PHE A 74 9.21 -29.32 -14.92
N ASN A 75 8.67 -30.22 -15.75
CA ASN A 75 8.42 -31.62 -15.38
C ASN A 75 7.71 -31.73 -14.01
N ILE A 76 6.67 -30.91 -13.82
CA ILE A 76 5.83 -30.88 -12.61
C ILE A 76 4.55 -31.65 -12.93
N ASP A 77 4.16 -32.58 -12.06
CA ASP A 77 2.85 -33.21 -12.15
C ASP A 77 1.80 -32.26 -11.57
N VAL A 78 0.88 -31.77 -12.42
CA VAL A 78 -0.10 -30.74 -12.05
C VAL A 78 -1.49 -31.35 -12.01
N HIS A 79 -2.06 -31.42 -10.81
CA HIS A 79 -3.38 -31.96 -10.51
C HIS A 79 -4.35 -30.79 -10.31
N LEU A 80 -5.22 -30.58 -11.30
CA LEU A 80 -6.26 -29.55 -11.28
C LEU A 80 -7.59 -30.15 -10.82
N GLU A 81 -8.49 -29.30 -10.33
CA GLU A 81 -9.81 -29.70 -9.81
C GLU A 81 -9.70 -30.80 -8.75
N GLU A 82 -8.61 -30.77 -7.99
CA GLU A 82 -8.28 -31.77 -6.98
C GLU A 82 -7.95 -31.09 -5.66
N PRO A 83 -8.99 -30.68 -4.90
CA PRO A 83 -8.78 -30.09 -3.59
C PRO A 83 -8.14 -31.10 -2.63
N VAL A 84 -7.08 -30.67 -1.96
CA VAL A 84 -6.59 -31.35 -0.75
C VAL A 84 -7.60 -31.14 0.37
N THR A 85 -8.04 -32.24 0.98
CA THR A 85 -9.07 -32.25 2.01
C THR A 85 -8.50 -32.46 3.42
N ASN A 86 -7.34 -33.11 3.54
CA ASN A 86 -6.66 -33.31 4.82
C ASN A 86 -5.15 -33.47 4.62
N ILE A 87 -4.40 -33.17 5.68
CA ILE A 87 -2.94 -33.35 5.75
C ILE A 87 -2.65 -34.09 7.07
N ASP A 88 -1.85 -35.16 6.98
CA ASP A 88 -1.27 -35.84 8.13
C ASP A 88 0.24 -35.56 8.17
N PRO A 89 0.69 -34.65 9.06
CA PRO A 89 2.11 -34.35 9.23
C PRO A 89 2.93 -35.49 9.82
N GLU A 90 2.33 -36.40 10.59
CA GLU A 90 3.07 -37.48 11.28
C GLU A 90 3.41 -38.63 10.33
N SER A 91 2.47 -38.98 9.44
CA SER A 91 2.69 -40.02 8.43
C SER A 91 3.20 -39.50 7.09
N HIS A 92 3.35 -38.18 6.96
CA HIS A 92 3.69 -37.46 5.73
C HIS A 92 2.75 -37.78 4.56
N ILE A 93 1.44 -37.66 4.79
CA ILE A 93 0.40 -37.95 3.78
C ILE A 93 -0.50 -36.74 3.53
N VAL A 94 -0.79 -36.50 2.26
CA VAL A 94 -1.84 -35.57 1.77
C VAL A 94 -3.00 -36.38 1.22
N TYR A 95 -4.23 -35.99 1.57
CA TYR A 95 -5.45 -36.68 1.16
C TYR A 95 -6.26 -35.82 0.17
N THR A 96 -6.76 -36.46 -0.88
CA THR A 96 -7.73 -35.90 -1.82
C THR A 96 -8.90 -36.88 -2.00
N ALA A 97 -9.94 -36.47 -2.71
CA ALA A 97 -11.02 -37.40 -3.07
C ALA A 97 -10.57 -38.55 -4.00
N LYS A 98 -9.40 -38.42 -4.66
CA LYS A 98 -8.87 -39.43 -5.59
C LYS A 98 -7.88 -40.38 -4.92
N GLY A 99 -7.37 -40.07 -3.73
CA GLY A 99 -6.51 -40.96 -2.97
C GLY A 99 -5.58 -40.26 -1.98
N GLU A 100 -4.56 -41.01 -1.58
CA GLU A 100 -3.55 -40.61 -0.61
C GLU A 100 -2.19 -40.45 -1.28
N TYR A 101 -1.48 -39.38 -0.95
CA TYR A 101 -0.20 -39.03 -1.55
C TYR A 101 0.85 -38.81 -0.45
N LYS A 102 1.83 -39.72 -0.37
CA LYS A 102 2.99 -39.54 0.51
C LYS A 102 3.87 -38.40 0.03
N TYR A 103 4.57 -37.72 0.93
CA TYR A 103 5.58 -36.71 0.61
C TYR A 103 6.84 -36.86 1.47
N ASP A 104 7.96 -36.33 0.99
CA ASP A 104 9.15 -36.10 1.82
C ASP A 104 9.16 -34.67 2.35
N LYS A 105 8.72 -33.68 1.56
CA LYS A 105 8.43 -32.32 2.03
C LYS A 105 7.12 -31.79 1.43
N LEU A 106 6.52 -30.84 2.13
CA LEU A 106 5.29 -30.16 1.72
C LEU A 106 5.52 -28.64 1.63
N VAL A 107 5.04 -28.01 0.56
CA VAL A 107 4.92 -26.55 0.45
C VAL A 107 3.44 -26.17 0.47
N TYR A 108 3.01 -25.55 1.57
CA TYR A 108 1.64 -25.09 1.78
C TYR A 108 1.49 -23.63 1.29
N ALA A 109 0.78 -23.44 0.18
CA ALA A 109 0.65 -22.18 -0.53
C ALA A 109 -0.81 -21.85 -0.86
N THR A 110 -1.72 -22.12 0.07
CA THR A 110 -3.18 -22.01 -0.10
C THR A 110 -3.70 -20.57 -0.17
N GLY A 111 -2.88 -19.60 0.19
CA GLY A 111 -3.22 -18.18 0.15
C GLY A 111 -4.27 -17.78 1.20
N GLY A 112 -5.07 -16.76 0.86
CA GLY A 112 -6.18 -16.27 1.69
C GLY A 112 -7.51 -16.34 0.95
N THR A 113 -8.63 -16.27 1.67
CA THR A 113 -10.00 -16.13 1.14
C THR A 113 -10.58 -14.76 1.47
N ALA A 114 -11.48 -14.23 0.65
CA ALA A 114 -12.17 -12.98 0.96
C ALA A 114 -13.04 -13.12 2.23
N ILE A 115 -13.18 -12.03 2.98
CA ILE A 115 -14.03 -11.97 4.17
C ILE A 115 -15.45 -11.56 3.74
N THR A 116 -16.45 -12.30 4.20
CA THR A 116 -17.86 -11.94 4.10
C THR A 116 -18.36 -11.56 5.50
N PRO A 117 -18.80 -10.31 5.73
CA PRO A 117 -19.29 -9.90 7.04
C PRO A 117 -20.73 -10.42 7.27
N PRO A 118 -21.15 -10.59 8.54
CA PRO A 118 -22.53 -10.98 8.85
C PRO A 118 -23.47 -9.78 8.68
N ILE A 119 -23.97 -9.56 7.46
CA ILE A 119 -24.95 -8.50 7.16
C ILE A 119 -26.35 -9.09 7.07
N ASP A 120 -27.31 -8.48 7.76
CA ASP A 120 -28.71 -8.88 7.72
C ASP A 120 -29.27 -8.73 6.29
N GLY A 121 -29.90 -9.79 5.77
CA GLY A 121 -30.42 -9.85 4.40
C GLY A 121 -29.43 -10.34 3.33
N LEU A 122 -28.11 -10.39 3.62
CA LEU A 122 -27.09 -10.77 2.62
C LEU A 122 -27.24 -12.22 2.11
N ALA A 123 -27.71 -13.14 2.95
CA ALA A 123 -27.91 -14.55 2.57
C ALA A 123 -28.99 -14.71 1.46
N GLU A 124 -29.99 -13.83 1.46
CA GLU A 124 -31.10 -13.83 0.50
C GLU A 124 -30.74 -13.03 -0.76
N TYR A 125 -29.95 -11.96 -0.61
CA TYR A 125 -29.53 -11.07 -1.69
C TYR A 125 -28.56 -11.76 -2.67
N LYS A 126 -28.84 -11.65 -3.97
CA LYS A 126 -28.07 -12.33 -5.04
C LYS A 126 -27.15 -11.42 -5.84
N GLU A 127 -27.41 -10.11 -5.82
CA GLU A 127 -26.69 -9.12 -6.63
C GLU A 127 -25.43 -8.61 -5.90
N TRP A 128 -24.56 -9.53 -5.52
CA TRP A 128 -23.28 -9.19 -4.90
C TRP A 128 -22.17 -10.18 -5.24
N ALA A 129 -20.92 -9.74 -5.20
CA ALA A 129 -19.75 -10.61 -5.35
C ALA A 129 -18.56 -10.09 -4.54
N HIS A 130 -17.53 -10.92 -4.37
CA HIS A 130 -16.20 -10.43 -4.03
C HIS A 130 -15.48 -9.94 -5.31
N ALA A 131 -14.24 -9.48 -5.18
CA ALA A 131 -13.38 -9.11 -6.31
C ALA A 131 -12.00 -9.78 -6.21
N LYS A 132 -11.97 -11.09 -5.93
CA LYS A 132 -10.72 -11.80 -5.60
C LYS A 132 -10.35 -12.91 -6.58
N THR A 133 -11.34 -13.67 -7.05
CA THR A 133 -11.15 -14.89 -7.85
C THR A 133 -11.59 -14.69 -9.29
N ILE A 134 -11.18 -15.60 -10.18
CA ILE A 134 -11.65 -15.54 -11.58
C ILE A 134 -13.16 -15.85 -11.67
N GLU A 135 -13.70 -16.61 -10.71
CA GLU A 135 -15.12 -16.87 -10.56
C GLU A 135 -15.87 -15.61 -10.14
N ASP A 136 -15.31 -14.81 -9.22
CA ASP A 136 -15.85 -13.48 -8.88
C ASP A 136 -15.89 -12.56 -10.11
N PHE A 137 -14.79 -12.55 -10.88
CA PHE A 137 -14.71 -11.79 -12.13
C PHE A 137 -15.80 -12.24 -13.11
N ASP A 138 -15.92 -13.55 -13.33
CA ASP A 138 -16.94 -14.11 -14.22
C ASP A 138 -18.35 -13.76 -13.72
N ARG A 139 -18.60 -13.76 -12.40
CA ARG A 139 -19.88 -13.35 -11.82
C ARG A 139 -20.18 -11.86 -12.02
N ILE A 140 -19.18 -10.99 -12.01
CA ILE A 140 -19.37 -9.55 -12.22
C ILE A 140 -19.54 -9.22 -13.71
N VAL A 141 -18.73 -9.84 -14.58
CA VAL A 141 -18.66 -9.47 -16.01
C VAL A 141 -19.66 -10.24 -16.87
N LYS A 142 -19.87 -11.54 -16.65
CA LYS A 142 -20.73 -12.38 -17.52
C LYS A 142 -22.21 -12.28 -17.21
N SER A 143 -22.59 -11.70 -16.08
CA SER A 143 -23.96 -11.67 -15.56
C SER A 143 -24.83 -10.55 -16.14
N ASP A 144 -24.38 -9.85 -17.18
CA ASP A 144 -24.97 -8.59 -17.67
C ASP A 144 -25.05 -7.47 -16.61
N ILE A 145 -24.54 -7.68 -15.38
CA ILE A 145 -24.62 -6.73 -14.27
C ILE A 145 -23.90 -5.42 -14.62
N LEU A 146 -22.71 -5.49 -15.21
CA LEU A 146 -22.04 -4.29 -15.70
C LEU A 146 -22.75 -3.62 -16.87
N SER A 147 -23.70 -4.27 -17.54
CA SER A 147 -24.56 -3.62 -18.55
C SER A 147 -25.89 -3.10 -17.99
N SER A 148 -26.43 -3.70 -16.91
CA SER A 148 -27.75 -3.38 -16.36
C SER A 148 -27.69 -2.48 -15.12
N ALA A 149 -26.75 -2.69 -14.20
CA ALA A 149 -26.60 -1.90 -12.98
C ALA A 149 -25.91 -0.57 -13.27
N ASN A 150 -26.48 0.54 -12.80
CA ASN A 150 -25.90 1.88 -12.90
C ASN A 150 -25.28 2.35 -11.57
N ASN A 151 -25.84 1.95 -10.44
CA ASN A 151 -25.40 2.28 -9.09
C ASN A 151 -24.76 1.04 -8.44
N ILE A 152 -23.45 1.10 -8.21
CA ILE A 152 -22.68 0.00 -7.61
C ILE A 152 -22.13 0.47 -6.28
N THR A 153 -22.35 -0.31 -5.22
CA THR A 153 -21.76 -0.06 -3.91
C THR A 153 -20.55 -0.97 -3.71
N ILE A 154 -19.43 -0.39 -3.31
CA ILE A 154 -18.23 -1.11 -2.90
C ILE A 154 -18.11 -1.03 -1.39
N VAL A 155 -17.90 -2.17 -0.74
CA VAL A 155 -17.73 -2.26 0.71
C VAL A 155 -16.25 -2.48 1.00
N GLY A 156 -15.61 -1.50 1.63
CA GLY A 156 -14.18 -1.46 1.90
C GLY A 156 -13.40 -0.56 0.94
N ALA A 157 -12.61 0.36 1.50
CA ALA A 157 -11.76 1.33 0.83
C ALA A 157 -10.27 0.99 0.94
N GLY A 158 -9.95 -0.30 0.96
CA GLY A 158 -8.59 -0.81 0.73
C GLY A 158 -8.22 -0.79 -0.76
N LEU A 159 -6.98 -1.18 -1.08
CA LEU A 159 -6.41 -1.13 -2.44
C LEU A 159 -7.37 -1.71 -3.51
N ILE A 160 -7.86 -2.95 -3.31
CA ILE A 160 -8.76 -3.62 -4.26
C ILE A 160 -10.08 -2.87 -4.42
N GLY A 161 -10.64 -2.33 -3.33
CA GLY A 161 -11.90 -1.58 -3.38
C GLY A 161 -11.77 -0.30 -4.18
N LEU A 162 -10.67 0.43 -3.99
CA LEU A 162 -10.38 1.67 -4.70
C LEU A 162 -10.04 1.44 -6.18
N GLU A 163 -9.21 0.44 -6.51
CA GLU A 163 -8.95 0.04 -7.89
C GLU A 163 -10.25 -0.36 -8.61
N THR A 164 -11.14 -1.09 -7.91
CA THR A 164 -12.45 -1.45 -8.46
C THR A 164 -13.32 -0.22 -8.69
N ALA A 165 -13.34 0.73 -7.75
CA ALA A 165 -14.10 1.97 -7.86
C ALA A 165 -13.67 2.78 -9.08
N GLU A 166 -12.38 3.00 -9.26
CA GLU A 166 -11.83 3.73 -10.41
C GLU A 166 -12.27 3.09 -11.73
N ASN A 167 -12.10 1.77 -11.84
CA ASN A 167 -12.40 1.04 -13.07
C ASN A 167 -13.91 1.05 -13.40
N LEU A 168 -14.79 1.07 -12.40
CA LEU A 168 -16.23 1.18 -12.60
C LEU A 168 -16.67 2.60 -12.98
N VAL A 169 -16.08 3.62 -12.37
CA VAL A 169 -16.32 5.02 -12.74
C VAL A 169 -15.92 5.26 -14.20
N GLN A 170 -14.79 4.72 -14.64
CA GLN A 170 -14.30 4.87 -16.02
C GLN A 170 -15.24 4.29 -17.09
N ILE A 171 -16.11 3.33 -16.74
CA ILE A 171 -17.14 2.80 -17.63
C ILE A 171 -18.53 3.41 -17.39
N GLY A 172 -18.59 4.54 -16.68
CA GLY A 172 -19.79 5.35 -16.49
C GLY A 172 -20.72 4.90 -15.35
N LYS A 173 -20.24 4.07 -14.42
CA LYS A 173 -21.04 3.67 -13.24
C LYS A 173 -21.00 4.75 -12.17
N LYS A 174 -22.11 4.89 -11.45
CA LYS A 174 -22.19 5.65 -10.20
C LYS A 174 -21.71 4.75 -9.07
N VAL A 175 -20.61 5.13 -8.43
CA VAL A 175 -19.98 4.30 -7.40
C VAL A 175 -20.12 4.96 -6.04
N THR A 176 -20.63 4.19 -5.07
CA THR A 176 -20.58 4.54 -3.65
C THR A 176 -19.62 3.60 -2.95
N ILE A 177 -18.69 4.12 -2.14
CA ILE A 177 -17.82 3.33 -1.28
C ILE A 177 -18.28 3.48 0.16
N VAL A 178 -18.55 2.36 0.83
CA VAL A 178 -18.85 2.30 2.27
C VAL A 178 -17.62 1.75 2.98
N GLU A 179 -17.05 2.52 3.90
CA GLU A 179 -15.85 2.17 4.66
C GLU A 179 -16.10 2.39 6.16
N LEU A 180 -15.71 1.41 6.97
CA LEU A 180 -15.86 1.45 8.42
C LEU A 180 -14.90 2.47 9.05
N GLY A 181 -13.69 2.57 8.51
CA GLY A 181 -12.69 3.55 8.91
C GLY A 181 -13.10 4.98 8.58
N GLN A 182 -12.52 5.94 9.31
CA GLN A 182 -12.70 7.37 9.05
C GLN A 182 -11.98 7.84 7.78
N HIS A 183 -11.06 7.03 7.27
CA HIS A 183 -10.25 7.31 6.10
C HIS A 183 -10.13 6.10 5.19
N ILE A 184 -9.93 6.35 3.90
CA ILE A 184 -9.52 5.31 2.94
C ILE A 184 -8.10 4.81 3.27
N LEU A 185 -7.72 3.66 2.71
CA LEU A 185 -6.33 3.15 2.82
C LEU A 185 -5.79 3.17 4.26
N GLY A 186 -6.51 2.59 5.21
CA GLY A 186 -6.21 2.65 6.65
C GLY A 186 -4.73 2.55 7.08
N PRO A 187 -3.86 1.76 6.43
CA PRO A 187 -2.42 1.72 6.71
C PRO A 187 -1.61 3.00 6.39
N TRP A 188 -2.13 3.93 5.59
CA TRP A 188 -1.49 5.20 5.28
C TRP A 188 -1.76 6.23 6.38
N ASP A 189 -0.87 7.21 6.53
CA ASP A 189 -1.18 8.41 7.30
C ASP A 189 -2.40 9.14 6.71
N ASP A 190 -3.25 9.64 7.60
CA ASP A 190 -4.55 10.24 7.28
C ASP A 190 -4.41 11.38 6.26
N LYS A 191 -3.32 12.15 6.29
CA LYS A 191 -3.15 13.24 5.32
C LYS A 191 -3.01 12.75 3.88
N PHE A 192 -2.36 11.61 3.64
CA PHE A 192 -2.28 11.02 2.31
C PHE A 192 -3.61 10.39 1.91
N ALA A 193 -4.34 9.80 2.86
CA ALA A 193 -5.69 9.32 2.64
C ALA A 193 -6.64 10.47 2.23
N THR A 194 -6.60 11.61 2.92
CA THR A 194 -7.39 12.81 2.57
C THR A 194 -7.06 13.34 1.18
N MET A 195 -5.78 13.33 0.77
CA MET A 195 -5.42 13.69 -0.60
C MET A 195 -6.07 12.76 -1.63
N GLY A 196 -6.14 11.46 -1.33
CA GLY A 196 -6.79 10.48 -2.19
C GLY A 196 -8.31 10.57 -2.18
N GLU A 197 -8.94 10.78 -1.02
CA GLU A 197 -10.38 11.00 -0.85
C GLU A 197 -10.85 12.15 -1.74
N LYS A 198 -10.08 13.25 -1.78
CA LYS A 198 -10.36 14.38 -2.66
C LYS A 198 -10.34 13.98 -4.14
N VAL A 199 -9.35 13.20 -4.58
CA VAL A 199 -9.30 12.72 -5.97
C VAL A 199 -10.49 11.82 -6.30
N LEU A 200 -10.88 10.92 -5.39
CA LEU A 200 -12.05 10.06 -5.57
C LEU A 200 -13.33 10.88 -5.72
N SER A 201 -13.56 11.85 -4.82
CA SER A 201 -14.74 12.72 -4.86
C SER A 201 -14.77 13.64 -6.09
N GLU A 202 -13.63 14.21 -6.49
CA GLU A 202 -13.51 15.03 -7.72
C GLU A 202 -13.83 14.21 -8.98
N ASN A 203 -13.61 12.89 -8.95
CA ASN A 203 -13.98 11.96 -10.02
C ASN A 203 -15.37 11.32 -9.84
N GLY A 204 -16.21 11.85 -8.94
CA GLY A 204 -17.61 11.47 -8.80
C GLY A 204 -17.88 10.21 -7.96
N VAL A 205 -16.89 9.73 -7.20
CA VAL A 205 -17.09 8.65 -6.22
C VAL A 205 -17.76 9.22 -4.96
N ASN A 206 -18.87 8.61 -4.54
CA ASN A 206 -19.53 8.94 -3.28
C ASN A 206 -18.87 8.16 -2.12
N LEU A 207 -18.29 8.86 -1.14
CA LEU A 207 -17.63 8.24 0.00
C LEU A 207 -18.53 8.27 1.25
N GLN A 208 -18.79 7.10 1.81
CA GLN A 208 -19.53 6.88 3.06
C GLN A 208 -18.54 6.31 4.09
N LEU A 209 -17.66 7.17 4.60
CA LEU A 209 -16.64 6.84 5.60
C LEU A 209 -17.23 6.79 7.00
N GLY A 210 -16.61 6.02 7.91
CA GLY A 210 -17.11 5.83 9.28
C GLY A 210 -18.41 5.02 9.38
N LYS A 211 -18.79 4.30 8.32
CA LYS A 211 -20.08 3.63 8.20
C LYS A 211 -19.92 2.17 7.80
N SER A 212 -20.85 1.32 8.25
CA SER A 212 -20.98 -0.05 7.78
C SER A 212 -22.37 -0.29 7.20
N ILE A 213 -22.54 -1.35 6.41
CA ILE A 213 -23.87 -1.83 6.03
C ILE A 213 -24.45 -2.58 7.22
N LYS A 214 -25.61 -2.13 7.69
CA LYS A 214 -26.39 -2.75 8.76
C LYS A 214 -27.33 -3.81 8.21
N GLN A 215 -28.05 -3.50 7.13
CA GLN A 215 -29.06 -4.38 6.54
C GLN A 215 -29.18 -4.15 5.02
N ILE A 216 -29.50 -5.22 4.30
CA ILE A 216 -29.91 -5.20 2.89
C ILE A 216 -31.41 -5.45 2.82
N ASN A 217 -32.16 -4.52 2.24
CA ASN A 217 -33.59 -4.66 2.05
C ASN A 217 -33.91 -5.59 0.86
N LYS A 218 -35.16 -6.08 0.81
CA LYS A 218 -35.62 -6.98 -0.26
C LYS A 218 -35.60 -6.35 -1.65
N ASP A 219 -35.69 -5.03 -1.72
CA ASP A 219 -35.58 -4.25 -2.96
C ASP A 219 -34.12 -3.95 -3.37
N GLY A 220 -33.14 -4.36 -2.56
CA GLY A 220 -31.71 -4.15 -2.78
C GLY A 220 -31.14 -2.86 -2.18
N SER A 221 -31.98 -1.98 -1.62
CA SER A 221 -31.49 -0.80 -0.89
C SER A 221 -30.71 -1.18 0.36
N LEU A 222 -29.72 -0.38 0.71
CA LEU A 222 -28.80 -0.63 1.82
C LEU A 222 -29.06 0.33 2.96
N ILE A 223 -29.28 -0.21 4.15
CA ILE A 223 -29.35 0.58 5.39
C ILE A 223 -27.95 0.58 6.00
N LEU A 224 -27.39 1.77 6.21
CA LEU A 224 -26.09 1.97 6.83
C LEU A 224 -26.22 2.00 8.36
N SER A 225 -25.08 1.95 9.06
CA SER A 225 -25.01 1.94 10.53
C SER A 225 -25.58 3.20 11.20
N ASP A 226 -25.69 4.30 10.47
CA ASP A 226 -26.32 5.56 10.90
C ASP A 226 -27.77 5.71 10.44
N ASP A 227 -28.39 4.59 10.01
CA ASP A 227 -29.74 4.49 9.44
C ASP A 227 -29.95 5.26 8.12
N THR A 228 -28.89 5.80 7.50
CA THR A 228 -28.94 6.29 6.12
C THR A 228 -29.31 5.14 5.17
N THR A 229 -30.23 5.37 4.24
CA THR A 229 -30.53 4.41 3.18
C THR A 229 -29.88 4.87 1.87
N ILE A 230 -29.19 3.96 1.18
CA ILE A 230 -28.60 4.21 -0.14
C ILE A 230 -29.10 3.17 -1.15
N ASP A 231 -29.33 3.63 -2.39
CA ASP A 231 -29.69 2.75 -3.50
C ASP A 231 -28.45 2.01 -4.02
N SER A 232 -28.58 0.70 -4.25
CA SER A 232 -27.52 -0.12 -4.81
C SER A 232 -28.12 -1.24 -5.66
N GLU A 233 -27.67 -1.33 -6.90
CA GLU A 233 -28.11 -2.38 -7.82
C GLU A 233 -27.15 -3.58 -7.80
N PHE A 234 -25.90 -3.37 -7.38
CA PHE A 234 -24.93 -4.44 -7.16
C PHE A 234 -23.94 -4.09 -6.05
N LEU A 235 -23.53 -5.09 -5.26
CA LEU A 235 -22.55 -4.93 -4.19
C LEU A 235 -21.23 -5.66 -4.50
N ILE A 236 -20.11 -4.96 -4.33
CA ILE A 236 -18.77 -5.55 -4.38
C ILE A 236 -18.15 -5.52 -2.99
N MET A 237 -17.89 -6.71 -2.43
CA MET A 237 -17.33 -6.89 -1.10
C MET A 237 -15.80 -6.98 -1.15
N SER A 238 -15.12 -5.96 -0.63
CA SER A 238 -13.66 -5.78 -0.63
C SER A 238 -13.12 -5.42 0.77
N ILE A 239 -13.63 -6.08 1.81
CA ILE A 239 -13.29 -5.79 3.21
C ILE A 239 -12.07 -6.57 3.74
N GLY A 240 -11.19 -7.01 2.84
CA GLY A 240 -10.00 -7.78 3.17
C GLY A 240 -10.14 -9.29 3.04
N VAL A 241 -9.09 -9.99 3.47
CA VAL A 241 -8.92 -11.44 3.29
C VAL A 241 -8.55 -12.09 4.63
N LYS A 242 -8.72 -13.40 4.73
CA LYS A 242 -8.24 -14.22 5.85
C LYS A 242 -7.37 -15.39 5.34
N PRO A 243 -6.26 -15.75 6.01
CA PRO A 243 -5.45 -16.93 5.69
C PRO A 243 -6.26 -18.23 5.62
N ILE A 244 -5.92 -19.14 4.70
CA ILE A 244 -6.53 -20.47 4.59
C ILE A 244 -5.59 -21.51 5.24
N THR A 245 -5.66 -21.66 6.56
CA THR A 245 -4.62 -22.36 7.34
C THR A 245 -5.15 -23.42 8.31
N GLU A 246 -6.46 -23.65 8.33
CA GLU A 246 -7.13 -24.57 9.26
C GLU A 246 -6.55 -25.99 9.22
N MET A 247 -6.20 -26.49 8.02
CA MET A 247 -5.61 -27.82 7.84
C MET A 247 -4.29 -28.04 8.60
N LEU A 248 -3.50 -26.99 8.83
CA LEU A 248 -2.23 -27.08 9.55
C LEU A 248 -2.34 -26.57 10.99
N THR A 249 -3.11 -25.52 11.22
CA THR A 249 -3.31 -24.98 12.58
C THR A 249 -4.02 -25.97 13.50
N SER A 250 -4.99 -26.73 12.98
CA SER A 250 -5.62 -27.86 13.71
C SER A 250 -4.66 -29.01 14.04
N LYS A 251 -3.46 -29.02 13.46
CA LYS A 251 -2.38 -29.98 13.69
C LYS A 251 -1.22 -29.39 14.50
N GLY A 252 -1.39 -28.21 15.09
CA GLY A 252 -0.39 -27.57 15.94
C GLY A 252 0.61 -26.67 15.21
N ALA A 253 0.35 -26.29 13.95
CA ALA A 253 1.16 -25.27 13.30
C ALA A 253 1.01 -23.91 14.00
N ALA A 254 2.13 -23.27 14.33
CA ALA A 254 2.17 -21.95 14.95
C ALA A 254 1.58 -20.89 14.01
N HIS A 255 0.79 -19.97 14.56
CA HIS A 255 0.10 -18.97 13.76
C HIS A 255 -0.11 -17.66 14.51
N LEU A 256 -0.24 -16.58 13.75
CA LEU A 256 -0.68 -15.28 14.23
C LEU A 256 -2.17 -15.30 14.66
N PRO A 257 -2.65 -14.29 15.40
CA PRO A 257 -4.07 -14.19 15.77
C PRO A 257 -5.04 -14.18 14.58
N ASN A 258 -4.61 -13.69 13.42
CA ASN A 258 -5.40 -13.73 12.19
C ASN A 258 -5.37 -15.10 11.47
N GLY A 259 -4.64 -16.08 12.01
CA GLY A 259 -4.49 -17.43 11.48
C GLY A 259 -3.33 -17.62 10.50
N ALA A 260 -2.54 -16.59 10.17
CA ALA A 260 -1.40 -16.74 9.26
C ALA A 260 -0.31 -17.61 9.89
N LEU A 261 0.23 -18.58 9.14
CA LEU A 261 1.24 -19.51 9.63
C LEU A 261 2.57 -18.79 9.87
N ILE A 262 3.14 -18.95 11.05
CA ILE A 262 4.45 -18.38 11.39
C ILE A 262 5.53 -19.23 10.72
N VAL A 263 6.37 -18.57 9.92
CA VAL A 263 7.52 -19.20 9.26
C VAL A 263 8.82 -18.46 9.55
N ASN A 264 9.94 -19.19 9.50
CA ASN A 264 11.27 -18.58 9.55
C ASN A 264 11.69 -17.98 8.18
N ASP A 265 12.90 -17.43 8.09
CA ASP A 265 13.43 -16.84 6.84
C ASP A 265 13.65 -17.84 5.70
N LYS A 266 13.64 -19.14 5.99
CA LYS A 266 13.66 -20.25 5.03
C LYS A 266 12.27 -20.73 4.63
N MET A 267 11.22 -20.05 5.11
CA MET A 267 9.81 -20.37 4.92
C MET A 267 9.37 -21.69 5.57
N GLU A 268 10.11 -22.18 6.57
CA GLU A 268 9.78 -23.38 7.33
C GLU A 268 8.75 -23.05 8.41
N THR A 269 7.75 -23.91 8.57
CA THR A 269 6.84 -23.88 9.72
C THR A 269 7.48 -24.56 10.92
N ASN A 270 6.81 -24.57 12.08
CA ASN A 270 7.23 -25.39 13.22
C ASN A 270 6.92 -26.89 13.05
N LEU A 271 6.10 -27.27 12.06
CA LEU A 271 5.85 -28.67 11.73
C LEU A 271 7.01 -29.21 10.89
N PRO A 272 7.60 -30.38 11.23
CA PRO A 272 8.69 -30.96 10.47
C PRO A 272 8.31 -31.13 8.99
N ASP A 273 9.26 -30.85 8.11
CA ASP A 273 9.13 -31.10 6.67
C ASP A 273 8.06 -30.28 5.92
N ILE A 274 7.43 -29.31 6.61
CA ILE A 274 6.38 -28.45 6.04
C ILE A 274 6.87 -26.99 5.96
N TYR A 275 6.82 -26.45 4.75
CA TYR A 275 7.05 -25.05 4.41
C TYR A 275 5.71 -24.36 4.15
N ALA A 276 5.63 -23.05 4.37
CA ALA A 276 4.46 -22.25 4.00
C ALA A 276 4.85 -20.94 3.32
N ALA A 277 4.08 -20.51 2.32
CA ALA A 277 4.36 -19.28 1.58
C ALA A 277 3.10 -18.62 0.99
N GLY A 278 3.22 -17.31 0.74
CA GLY A 278 2.12 -16.47 0.24
C GLY A 278 1.15 -16.06 1.34
N ASP A 279 -0.06 -15.64 0.97
CA ASP A 279 -1.01 -15.00 1.90
C ASP A 279 -1.45 -15.91 3.08
N CYS A 280 -1.12 -17.20 3.05
CA CYS A 280 -1.35 -18.12 4.18
C CYS A 280 -0.27 -18.06 5.27
N ALA A 281 0.87 -17.42 5.00
CA ALA A 281 2.01 -17.34 5.90
C ALA A 281 2.30 -15.90 6.34
N SER A 282 2.80 -15.73 7.56
CA SER A 282 3.36 -14.48 8.06
C SER A 282 4.85 -14.42 7.78
N ILE A 283 5.36 -13.23 7.46
CA ILE A 283 6.79 -12.97 7.28
C ILE A 283 7.19 -11.79 8.16
N PRO A 284 8.42 -11.75 8.70
CA PRO A 284 8.84 -10.65 9.54
C PRO A 284 8.81 -9.31 8.80
N HIS A 285 8.49 -8.24 9.52
CA HIS A 285 8.63 -6.87 9.05
C HIS A 285 10.08 -6.43 9.26
N ILE A 286 10.90 -6.31 8.21
CA ILE A 286 12.36 -6.12 8.38
C ILE A 286 12.77 -4.78 9.01
N VAL A 287 11.88 -3.78 9.01
CA VAL A 287 12.09 -2.49 9.70
C VAL A 287 11.81 -2.58 11.20
N THR A 288 10.67 -3.15 11.60
CA THR A 288 10.22 -3.16 13.00
C THR A 288 10.59 -4.45 13.74
N ASN A 289 11.03 -5.49 13.01
CA ASN A 289 11.23 -6.87 13.46
C ASN A 289 9.98 -7.56 14.02
N ALA A 290 8.81 -6.94 13.92
CA ALA A 290 7.54 -7.55 14.31
C ALA A 290 7.15 -8.67 13.33
N GLU A 291 6.38 -9.64 13.81
CA GLU A 291 5.73 -10.60 12.93
C GLU A 291 4.72 -9.86 12.04
N GLY A 292 4.89 -9.97 10.73
CA GLY A 292 4.11 -9.24 9.75
C GLY A 292 3.24 -10.14 8.88
N TRP A 293 2.15 -9.60 8.38
CA TRP A 293 1.32 -10.27 7.39
C TRP A 293 1.03 -9.32 6.23
N PHE A 294 1.57 -9.67 5.06
CA PHE A 294 1.57 -8.80 3.88
C PHE A 294 1.03 -9.57 2.68
N PRO A 295 -0.29 -9.67 2.51
CA PRO A 295 -0.91 -10.41 1.42
C PRO A 295 -0.69 -9.70 0.07
N MET A 296 0.52 -9.85 -0.47
CA MET A 296 1.01 -9.17 -1.66
C MET A 296 1.62 -10.20 -2.62
N GLY A 297 1.36 -10.03 -3.92
CA GLY A 297 1.91 -10.91 -4.96
C GLY A 297 3.43 -10.96 -4.96
N THR A 298 4.10 -9.85 -4.65
CA THR A 298 5.57 -9.76 -4.56
C THR A 298 6.13 -10.68 -3.47
N HIS A 299 5.55 -10.65 -2.26
CA HIS A 299 5.96 -11.51 -1.15
C HIS A 299 5.59 -12.97 -1.42
N SER A 300 4.42 -13.23 -1.98
CA SER A 300 4.01 -14.58 -2.40
C SER A 300 5.02 -15.22 -3.35
N ASN A 301 5.48 -14.48 -4.36
CA ASN A 301 6.47 -15.01 -5.31
C ASN A 301 7.84 -15.23 -4.67
N LYS A 302 8.33 -14.30 -3.85
CA LYS A 302 9.62 -14.40 -3.15
C LYS A 302 9.62 -15.56 -2.13
N GLY A 303 8.60 -15.64 -1.28
CA GLY A 303 8.44 -16.71 -0.30
C GLY A 303 8.25 -18.07 -0.97
N GLY A 304 7.42 -18.15 -2.01
CA GLY A 304 7.24 -19.39 -2.78
C GLY A 304 8.56 -19.90 -3.35
N ARG A 305 9.36 -19.01 -3.95
CA ARG A 305 10.68 -19.36 -4.47
C ARG A 305 11.57 -19.98 -3.38
N VAL A 306 11.66 -19.34 -2.22
CA VAL A 306 12.51 -19.82 -1.11
C VAL A 306 12.01 -21.16 -0.58
N ALA A 307 10.72 -21.29 -0.32
CA ALA A 307 10.11 -22.55 0.13
C ALA A 307 10.40 -23.71 -0.83
N GLY A 308 10.21 -23.50 -2.14
CA GLY A 308 10.48 -24.51 -3.16
C GLY A 308 11.95 -24.90 -3.28
N ALA A 309 12.87 -23.93 -3.18
CA ALA A 309 14.31 -24.20 -3.19
C ALA A 309 14.71 -25.08 -2.00
N ASN A 310 14.21 -24.74 -0.81
CA ASN A 310 14.61 -25.40 0.44
C ASN A 310 13.96 -26.77 0.60
N ALA A 311 12.73 -26.96 0.11
CA ALA A 311 12.05 -28.25 0.12
C ALA A 311 12.84 -29.37 -0.60
N VAL A 312 13.65 -29.05 -1.62
CA VAL A 312 14.50 -30.06 -2.29
C VAL A 312 15.94 -30.13 -1.73
N GLY A 313 16.26 -29.33 -0.71
CA GLY A 313 17.59 -29.32 -0.06
C GLY A 313 18.46 -28.11 -0.41
N GLY A 314 17.89 -27.05 -0.98
CA GLY A 314 18.54 -25.75 -1.08
C GLY A 314 18.68 -25.05 0.28
N ASN A 315 19.22 -23.82 0.24
CA ASN A 315 19.43 -22.98 1.43
C ASN A 315 19.24 -21.49 1.10
N GLU A 316 18.16 -21.15 0.39
CA GLU A 316 17.79 -19.75 0.12
C GLU A 316 17.07 -19.14 1.35
N VAL A 317 17.14 -17.82 1.46
CA VAL A 317 16.48 -17.05 2.53
C VAL A 317 15.65 -15.91 1.94
N PHE A 318 14.52 -15.62 2.57
CA PHE A 318 13.74 -14.42 2.35
C PHE A 318 13.59 -13.71 3.71
N PRO A 319 14.34 -12.62 3.95
CA PRO A 319 14.44 -12.03 5.28
C PRO A 319 13.16 -11.34 5.77
N GLY A 320 12.17 -11.15 4.90
CA GLY A 320 10.88 -10.54 5.25
C GLY A 320 10.40 -9.45 4.30
N GLY A 321 9.27 -8.86 4.65
CA GLY A 321 8.65 -7.75 3.93
C GLY A 321 8.80 -6.43 4.69
N TYR A 322 8.52 -5.33 4.01
CA TYR A 322 8.48 -3.99 4.63
C TYR A 322 7.40 -3.12 4.00
N GLY A 323 6.27 -3.74 3.62
CA GLY A 323 5.04 -2.99 3.35
C GLY A 323 5.04 -2.09 2.10
N THR A 324 5.94 -2.28 1.14
CA THR A 324 5.88 -1.55 -0.14
C THR A 324 4.58 -1.84 -0.87
N ALA A 325 3.82 -0.79 -1.16
CA ALA A 325 2.54 -0.85 -1.88
C ALA A 325 2.36 0.44 -2.69
N ILE A 326 1.72 0.31 -3.85
CA ILE A 326 1.47 1.39 -4.80
C ILE A 326 0.14 1.13 -5.50
N MET A 327 -0.57 2.20 -5.85
CA MET A 327 -1.86 2.14 -6.51
C MET A 327 -2.06 3.34 -7.43
N GLU A 328 -2.59 3.07 -8.62
CA GLU A 328 -3.18 4.12 -9.48
C GLU A 328 -4.47 4.61 -8.83
N MET A 329 -4.68 5.92 -8.85
CA MET A 329 -5.89 6.56 -8.37
C MET A 329 -6.28 7.65 -9.36
N PHE A 330 -6.98 7.25 -10.41
CA PHE A 330 -7.26 8.08 -11.58
C PHE A 330 -5.96 8.62 -12.20
N ASP A 331 -5.79 9.95 -12.27
CA ASP A 331 -4.59 10.61 -12.76
C ASP A 331 -3.47 10.69 -11.72
N HIS A 332 -3.71 10.23 -10.49
CA HIS A 332 -2.76 10.22 -9.39
C HIS A 332 -2.19 8.83 -9.12
N THR A 333 -1.09 8.79 -8.40
CA THR A 333 -0.48 7.60 -7.84
C THR A 333 -0.30 7.82 -6.35
N ILE A 334 -0.68 6.84 -5.54
CA ILE A 334 -0.42 6.82 -4.09
C ILE A 334 0.44 5.60 -3.76
N ALA A 335 1.45 5.80 -2.91
CA ALA A 335 2.39 4.76 -2.57
C ALA A 335 2.87 4.87 -1.12
N ARG A 336 3.37 3.75 -0.60
CA ARG A 336 4.13 3.70 0.65
C ARG A 336 5.19 2.61 0.58
N THR A 337 6.18 2.72 1.46
CA THR A 337 7.19 1.68 1.69
C THR A 337 7.75 1.82 3.10
N GLY A 338 8.18 0.72 3.71
CA GLY A 338 8.58 0.68 5.12
C GLY A 338 7.41 0.82 6.08
N ALA A 339 7.69 1.40 7.24
CA ALA A 339 6.72 1.66 8.30
C ALA A 339 6.32 3.15 8.32
N GLY A 340 5.03 3.43 8.19
CA GLY A 340 4.44 4.75 8.41
C GLY A 340 4.15 5.01 9.90
N PRO A 341 3.69 6.22 10.25
CA PRO A 341 3.57 6.69 11.64
C PRO A 341 2.64 5.80 12.47
N LYS A 342 1.48 5.38 11.92
CA LYS A 342 0.55 4.46 12.60
C LYS A 342 1.21 3.14 13.03
N VAL A 343 2.12 2.61 12.21
CA VAL A 343 2.86 1.38 12.54
C VAL A 343 3.95 1.69 13.56
N LEU A 344 4.73 2.74 13.34
CA LEU A 344 5.84 3.13 14.23
C LEU A 344 5.33 3.42 15.64
N GLU A 345 4.23 4.16 15.77
CA GLU A 345 3.59 4.48 17.05
C GLU A 345 3.05 3.23 17.76
N ARG A 346 2.37 2.33 17.03
CA ARG A 346 1.87 1.06 17.59
C ARG A 346 2.99 0.20 18.15
N GLU A 347 4.13 0.16 17.46
CA GLU A 347 5.32 -0.59 17.90
C GLU A 347 6.20 0.19 18.90
N GLY A 348 5.84 1.43 19.24
CA GLY A 348 6.61 2.26 20.17
C GLY A 348 8.00 2.67 19.67
N ILE A 349 8.19 2.78 18.34
CA ILE A 349 9.46 3.13 17.71
C ILE A 349 9.54 4.66 17.57
N PRO A 350 10.47 5.37 18.25
CA PRO A 350 10.62 6.81 18.10
C PRO A 350 11.16 7.19 16.73
N PHE A 351 10.53 8.17 16.09
CA PHE A 351 10.91 8.62 14.75
C PHE A 351 10.79 10.14 14.60
N GLU A 352 11.48 10.65 13.58
CA GLU A 352 11.31 11.98 13.02
C GLU A 352 10.84 11.85 11.57
N SER A 353 10.39 12.96 10.97
CA SER A 353 9.98 12.96 9.56
C SER A 353 10.46 14.19 8.80
N THR A 354 10.56 14.05 7.48
CA THR A 354 10.76 15.15 6.53
C THR A 354 9.69 15.08 5.47
N PHE A 355 8.94 16.17 5.30
CA PHE A 355 7.85 16.29 4.35
C PHE A 355 8.16 17.37 3.33
N ILE A 356 8.13 17.01 2.04
CA ILE A 356 8.43 17.92 0.94
C ILE A 356 7.35 17.87 -0.15
N ILE A 357 7.24 18.98 -0.88
CA ILE A 357 6.57 19.03 -2.18
C ILE A 357 7.60 19.40 -3.23
N ALA A 358 7.78 18.52 -4.22
CA ALA A 358 8.75 18.72 -5.29
C ALA A 358 8.17 18.36 -6.66
N ASN A 359 8.66 19.03 -7.70
CA ASN A 359 8.26 18.71 -9.06
C ASN A 359 8.88 17.38 -9.51
N SER A 360 8.10 16.61 -10.28
CA SER A 360 8.54 15.38 -10.97
C SER A 360 9.74 15.59 -11.89
N HIS A 361 9.89 16.78 -12.48
CA HIS A 361 10.97 17.20 -13.39
C HIS A 361 11.17 18.74 -13.37
N PRO A 362 12.20 19.32 -14.03
CA PRO A 362 12.47 20.76 -13.97
C PRO A 362 11.33 21.61 -14.51
N GLY A 363 11.04 22.75 -13.87
CA GLY A 363 9.91 23.61 -14.22
C GLY A 363 9.97 24.26 -15.61
N PHE A 364 11.14 24.30 -16.26
CA PHE A 364 11.27 24.76 -17.64
C PHE A 364 10.82 23.72 -18.67
N TYR A 365 10.71 22.44 -18.28
CA TYR A 365 10.27 21.37 -19.15
C TYR A 365 8.75 21.14 -18.96
N PRO A 366 7.98 20.98 -20.05
CA PRO A 366 6.52 20.95 -19.98
C PRO A 366 5.98 19.69 -19.27
N GLY A 367 4.83 19.86 -18.60
CA GLY A 367 4.10 18.77 -17.95
C GLY A 367 4.53 18.47 -16.52
N GLY A 368 5.25 19.40 -15.87
CA GLY A 368 5.70 19.27 -14.48
C GLY A 368 4.53 19.09 -13.52
N LYS A 369 4.53 17.99 -12.78
CA LYS A 369 3.55 17.71 -11.71
C LYS A 369 4.21 17.67 -10.35
N ASP A 370 3.48 18.16 -9.35
CA ASP A 370 3.89 18.10 -7.95
C ASP A 370 3.81 16.67 -7.41
N MET A 371 4.76 16.36 -6.53
CA MET A 371 4.78 15.15 -5.73
C MET A 371 4.94 15.52 -4.26
N PHE A 372 4.13 14.89 -3.43
CA PHE A 372 4.18 14.94 -1.98
C PHE A 372 4.95 13.73 -1.50
N ILE A 373 5.98 13.94 -0.69
CA ILE A 373 6.85 12.88 -0.17
C ILE A 373 7.06 13.13 1.31
N GLU A 374 6.75 12.13 2.13
CA GLU A 374 7.21 12.10 3.52
C GLU A 374 8.11 10.90 3.75
N ILE A 375 9.20 11.13 4.47
CA ILE A 375 10.16 10.09 4.87
C ILE A 375 10.22 10.09 6.39
N TYR A 376 10.09 8.91 6.99
CA TYR A 376 10.18 8.66 8.43
C TYR A 376 11.53 7.99 8.73
N TYR A 377 12.23 8.44 9.77
CA TYR A 377 13.56 7.93 10.13
C TYR A 377 13.75 7.91 11.65
N THR A 378 14.64 7.03 12.13
CA THR A 378 14.91 6.88 13.57
C THR A 378 15.47 8.18 14.15
N LYS A 379 15.08 8.55 15.37
CA LYS A 379 15.60 9.76 16.02
C LYS A 379 17.11 9.73 16.32
N ASP A 380 17.65 8.57 16.67
CA ASP A 380 19.05 8.50 17.14
C ASP A 380 20.05 8.15 16.03
N THR A 381 19.69 7.21 15.16
CA THR A 381 20.59 6.71 14.09
C THR A 381 20.28 7.28 12.70
N HIS A 382 19.19 8.04 12.59
CA HIS A 382 18.65 8.58 11.34
C HIS A 382 18.45 7.58 10.18
N VAL A 383 18.41 6.27 10.48
CA VAL A 383 18.08 5.22 9.53
C VAL A 383 16.65 5.39 9.05
N ILE A 384 16.44 5.30 7.73
CA ILE A 384 15.12 5.46 7.12
C ILE A 384 14.25 4.24 7.46
N LEU A 385 13.08 4.52 8.04
CA LEU A 385 12.10 3.54 8.49
C LEU A 385 10.98 3.34 7.48
N GLY A 386 10.58 4.40 6.79
CA GLY A 386 9.47 4.35 5.84
C GLY A 386 9.29 5.63 5.06
N ALA A 387 8.41 5.58 4.08
CA ALA A 387 8.01 6.73 3.29
C ALA A 387 6.61 6.56 2.73
N GLU A 388 5.93 7.68 2.51
CA GLU A 388 4.62 7.78 1.87
C GLU A 388 4.66 8.86 0.78
N LEU A 389 4.02 8.57 -0.35
CA LEU A 389 4.12 9.40 -1.54
C LEU A 389 2.77 9.54 -2.24
N PHE A 390 2.52 10.71 -2.80
CA PHE A 390 1.32 11.00 -3.58
C PHE A 390 1.61 12.02 -4.70
N GLY A 391 1.05 11.82 -5.88
CA GLY A 391 1.18 12.75 -7.01
C GLY A 391 0.90 12.11 -8.36
N GLU A 392 0.87 12.90 -9.42
CA GLU A 392 0.46 12.44 -10.76
C GLU A 392 1.60 11.80 -11.59
N LYS A 393 2.86 12.10 -11.27
CA LYS A 393 3.99 11.67 -12.12
C LYS A 393 5.25 11.39 -11.31
N GLY A 394 5.84 10.22 -11.52
CA GLY A 394 7.17 9.85 -11.00
C GLY A 394 7.19 9.38 -9.55
N VAL A 395 6.02 9.10 -8.97
CA VAL A 395 5.82 8.56 -7.62
C VAL A 395 6.39 7.14 -7.50
N ASP A 396 6.14 6.31 -8.50
CA ASP A 396 6.69 4.97 -8.67
C ASP A 396 8.22 4.95 -8.52
N LYS A 397 8.93 5.77 -9.29
CA LYS A 397 10.40 5.84 -9.26
C LYS A 397 10.93 6.18 -7.87
N ARG A 398 10.31 7.15 -7.18
CA ARG A 398 10.80 7.59 -5.86
C ARG A 398 10.43 6.58 -4.78
N THR A 399 9.31 5.89 -4.93
CA THR A 399 8.95 4.77 -4.06
C THR A 399 10.00 3.66 -4.14
N ASP A 400 10.44 3.27 -5.35
CA ASP A 400 11.45 2.22 -5.52
C ASP A 400 12.84 2.62 -5.00
N VAL A 401 13.24 3.88 -5.20
CA VAL A 401 14.49 4.42 -4.61
C VAL A 401 14.43 4.35 -3.08
N LEU A 402 13.32 4.80 -2.47
CA LEU A 402 13.15 4.79 -1.02
C LEU A 402 13.01 3.36 -0.46
N ALA A 403 12.33 2.48 -1.18
CA ALA A 403 12.25 1.05 -0.83
C ALA A 403 13.62 0.37 -0.84
N THR A 404 14.49 0.77 -1.77
CA THR A 404 15.88 0.29 -1.84
C THR A 404 16.71 0.87 -0.70
N ALA A 405 16.56 2.17 -0.40
CA ALA A 405 17.25 2.83 0.70
C ALA A 405 16.90 2.21 2.06
N ILE A 406 15.61 1.92 2.31
CA ILE A 406 15.13 1.22 3.52
C ILE A 406 15.74 -0.17 3.63
N TYR A 407 15.73 -0.96 2.55
CA TYR A 407 16.32 -2.29 2.54
C TYR A 407 17.82 -2.26 2.84
N ALA A 408 18.53 -1.28 2.29
CA ALA A 408 19.96 -1.05 2.51
C ALA A 408 20.28 -0.37 3.86
N LYS A 409 19.26 -0.03 4.66
CA LYS A 409 19.39 0.70 5.93
C LYS A 409 20.16 2.02 5.81
N LEU A 410 19.94 2.74 4.70
CA LEU A 410 20.50 4.07 4.52
C LEU A 410 19.92 5.05 5.52
N THR A 411 20.71 6.04 5.89
CA THR A 411 20.32 7.19 6.70
C THR A 411 19.71 8.30 5.86
N ILE A 412 19.01 9.24 6.49
CA ILE A 412 18.48 10.42 5.78
C ILE A 412 19.62 11.28 5.19
N GLU A 413 20.81 11.23 5.79
CA GLU A 413 22.03 11.91 5.34
C GLU A 413 22.72 11.24 4.15
N ASP A 414 22.39 9.99 3.83
CA ASP A 414 22.89 9.30 2.65
C ASP A 414 22.14 9.76 1.38
N LEU A 415 20.85 10.11 1.49
CA LEU A 415 20.02 10.47 0.34
C LEU A 415 20.59 11.59 -0.53
N PRO A 416 21.18 12.67 0.03
CA PRO A 416 21.80 13.73 -0.77
C PRO A 416 22.96 13.29 -1.67
N ASN A 417 23.59 12.16 -1.37
CA ASN A 417 24.76 11.65 -2.09
C ASN A 417 24.41 10.62 -3.17
N LEU A 418 23.13 10.26 -3.33
CA LEU A 418 22.71 9.31 -4.35
C LEU A 418 22.93 9.85 -5.77
N ASP A 419 23.59 9.06 -6.62
CA ASP A 419 23.79 9.37 -8.04
C ASP A 419 22.61 8.84 -8.87
N LEU A 420 21.55 9.65 -8.97
CA LEU A 420 20.29 9.29 -9.63
C LEU A 420 20.22 9.79 -11.07
N ALA A 421 19.62 8.98 -11.94
CA ALA A 421 19.48 9.30 -13.37
C ALA A 421 18.75 10.63 -13.60
N TYR A 422 19.40 11.52 -14.36
CA TYR A 422 18.92 12.86 -14.66
C TYR A 422 18.92 13.16 -16.16
N ALA A 423 17.75 13.57 -16.65
CA ALA A 423 17.59 14.44 -17.81
C ALA A 423 16.25 15.18 -17.67
N PRO A 424 16.06 16.35 -18.32
CA PRO A 424 14.87 17.18 -18.14
C PRO A 424 13.50 16.48 -18.24
N PRO A 425 13.27 15.45 -19.08
CA PRO A 425 11.97 14.77 -19.12
C PRO A 425 11.64 13.92 -17.88
N PHE A 426 12.64 13.56 -17.06
CA PHE A 426 12.54 12.49 -16.05
C PHE A 426 12.81 12.94 -14.62
N SER A 427 13.68 13.93 -14.41
CA SER A 427 14.08 14.36 -13.07
C SER A 427 14.64 15.77 -13.07
N PRO A 428 14.47 16.56 -12.00
CA PRO A 428 15.34 17.70 -11.74
C PRO A 428 16.78 17.29 -11.45
N ALA A 429 17.72 18.23 -11.56
CA ALA A 429 19.16 17.97 -11.30
C ALA A 429 19.42 17.51 -9.86
N LYS A 430 18.56 17.93 -8.92
CA LYS A 430 18.48 17.39 -7.57
C LYS A 430 17.14 16.68 -7.46
N ASP A 431 17.17 15.35 -7.53
CA ASP A 431 15.97 14.52 -7.43
C ASP A 431 15.16 14.86 -6.15
N PRO A 432 13.83 14.77 -6.16
CA PRO A 432 13.00 14.91 -4.97
C PRO A 432 13.48 14.10 -3.75
N VAL A 433 14.02 12.88 -3.93
CA VAL A 433 14.59 12.10 -2.80
C VAL A 433 15.84 12.78 -2.23
N ILE A 434 16.72 13.30 -3.09
CA ILE A 434 17.90 14.09 -2.69
C ILE A 434 17.47 15.36 -1.95
N VAL A 435 16.44 16.05 -2.46
CA VAL A 435 15.90 17.26 -1.82
C VAL A 435 15.34 16.95 -0.43
N ALA A 436 14.65 15.83 -0.24
CA ALA A 436 14.13 15.43 1.07
C ALA A 436 15.25 15.24 2.09
N GLY A 437 16.37 14.62 1.68
CA GLY A 437 17.58 14.51 2.50
C GLY A 437 18.18 15.86 2.88
N PHE A 438 18.30 16.79 1.93
CA PHE A 438 18.77 18.15 2.22
C PHE A 438 17.86 18.89 3.20
N VAL A 439 16.54 18.74 3.07
CA VAL A 439 15.56 19.37 3.98
C VAL A 439 15.74 18.84 5.40
N ALA A 440 15.83 17.52 5.57
CA ALA A 440 16.08 16.90 6.86
C ALA A 440 17.39 17.39 7.50
N GLN A 441 18.49 17.37 6.75
CA GLN A 441 19.80 17.87 7.22
C GLN A 441 19.77 19.34 7.63
N ASN A 442 18.96 20.16 6.97
CA ASN A 442 18.82 21.56 7.32
C ASN A 442 17.99 21.76 8.60
N ALA A 443 16.92 20.98 8.78
CA ALA A 443 16.12 21.00 10.01
C ALA A 443 16.94 20.57 11.24
N GLN A 444 17.81 19.55 11.10
CA GLN A 444 18.70 19.06 12.16
C GLN A 444 19.70 20.12 12.68
N LYS A 445 19.96 21.20 11.93
CA LYS A 445 20.82 22.31 12.40
C LYS A 445 20.17 23.13 13.52
N GLY A 446 18.87 22.97 13.75
CA GLY A 446 18.16 23.57 14.89
C GLY A 446 17.97 25.09 14.84
N LEU A 447 18.18 25.72 13.68
CA LEU A 447 17.96 27.18 13.50
C LEU A 447 16.48 27.57 13.47
N PHE A 448 15.60 26.60 13.17
CA PHE A 448 14.15 26.72 13.17
C PHE A 448 13.55 25.33 13.42
N LYS A 449 12.24 25.26 13.71
CA LYS A 449 11.49 24.01 13.82
C LYS A 449 10.65 23.80 12.58
N GLU A 450 10.78 22.65 11.93
CA GLU A 450 9.82 22.24 10.90
C GLU A 450 8.52 21.78 11.60
N VAL A 451 7.36 22.24 11.14
CA VAL A 451 6.05 21.82 11.67
C VAL A 451 5.14 21.39 10.53
N ASN A 452 4.36 20.32 10.75
CA ASN A 452 3.36 19.89 9.79
C ASN A 452 2.10 20.79 9.82
N VAL A 453 1.24 20.61 8.82
CA VAL A 453 0.00 21.39 8.65
C VAL A 453 -0.93 21.28 9.85
N ALA A 454 -1.08 20.09 10.44
CA ALA A 454 -1.98 19.86 11.58
C ALA A 454 -1.51 20.62 12.83
N VAL A 455 -0.20 20.57 13.13
CA VAL A 455 0.41 21.30 14.26
C VAL A 455 0.27 22.81 14.07
N ALA A 456 0.52 23.31 12.85
CA ALA A 456 0.34 24.72 12.55
C ALA A 456 -1.12 25.16 12.73
N LYS A 457 -2.08 24.38 12.22
CA LYS A 457 -3.51 24.66 12.36
C LYS A 457 -3.97 24.70 13.82
N ALA A 458 -3.59 23.71 14.62
CA ALA A 458 -3.92 23.69 16.04
C ALA A 458 -3.32 24.90 16.79
N ALA A 459 -2.10 25.33 16.44
CA ALA A 459 -1.50 26.52 17.02
C ALA A 459 -2.26 27.80 16.62
N PHE A 460 -2.72 27.89 15.37
CA PHE A 460 -3.48 29.04 14.88
C PHE A 460 -4.83 29.17 15.60
N GLU A 461 -5.49 28.04 15.88
CA GLU A 461 -6.79 28.01 16.55
C GLU A 461 -6.70 28.25 18.06
N SER A 462 -5.60 27.85 18.70
CA SER A 462 -5.46 27.89 20.17
C SER A 462 -4.68 29.09 20.71
N ASN A 463 -3.93 29.80 19.86
CA ASN A 463 -3.08 30.90 20.30
C ASN A 463 -3.23 32.12 19.38
N GLU A 464 -3.75 33.22 19.92
CA GLU A 464 -3.82 34.51 19.22
C GLU A 464 -2.49 35.30 19.30
N ASP A 465 -1.61 34.97 20.26
CA ASP A 465 -0.33 35.64 20.47
C ASP A 465 0.81 34.97 19.69
N ILE A 466 0.58 34.79 18.40
CA ILE A 466 1.57 34.29 17.42
C ILE A 466 1.69 35.25 16.26
N THR A 467 2.78 35.17 15.51
CA THR A 467 2.89 35.82 14.20
C THR A 467 2.83 34.77 13.10
N ILE A 468 1.92 34.95 12.15
CA ILE A 468 1.82 34.14 10.94
C ILE A 468 2.42 34.96 9.79
N LEU A 469 3.55 34.52 9.26
CA LEU A 469 4.29 35.22 8.22
C LEU A 469 4.17 34.47 6.89
N ASP A 470 3.50 35.08 5.92
CA ASP A 470 3.43 34.58 4.55
C ASP A 470 4.46 35.30 3.67
N VAL A 471 5.47 34.55 3.20
CA VAL A 471 6.57 35.12 2.40
C VAL A 471 6.38 34.95 0.89
N ARG A 472 5.18 34.60 0.44
CA ARG A 472 4.81 34.61 -0.99
C ARG A 472 4.66 36.03 -1.52
N ASN A 473 4.68 36.16 -2.84
CA ASN A 473 4.41 37.44 -3.49
C ASN A 473 2.91 37.78 -3.39
N PRO A 474 2.52 39.07 -3.33
CA PRO A 474 1.12 39.47 -3.12
C PRO A 474 0.15 38.87 -4.14
N LEU A 475 0.56 38.78 -5.41
CA LEU A 475 -0.25 38.16 -6.48
C LEU A 475 -0.58 36.68 -6.21
N GLU A 476 0.28 35.94 -5.51
CA GLU A 476 -0.02 34.56 -5.12
C GLU A 476 -1.13 34.50 -4.07
N LEU A 477 -1.19 35.47 -3.16
CA LEU A 477 -2.24 35.57 -2.15
C LEU A 477 -3.56 36.00 -2.78
N GLU A 478 -3.53 36.93 -3.73
CA GLU A 478 -4.70 37.34 -4.50
C GLU A 478 -5.31 36.16 -5.26
N ASN A 479 -4.47 35.33 -5.90
CA ASN A 479 -4.94 34.22 -6.72
C ASN A 479 -5.35 32.99 -5.91
N ALA A 480 -4.62 32.67 -4.83
CA ALA A 480 -4.77 31.39 -4.14
C ALA A 480 -5.35 31.52 -2.72
N GLY A 481 -5.44 32.74 -2.18
CA GLY A 481 -5.84 33.01 -0.81
C GLY A 481 -4.69 32.98 0.18
N LYS A 482 -5.01 33.29 1.45
CA LYS A 482 -4.10 33.23 2.60
C LYS A 482 -4.33 31.96 3.40
N ILE A 483 -3.29 31.52 4.12
CA ILE A 483 -3.39 30.40 5.06
C ILE A 483 -4.30 30.72 6.25
N ASP A 484 -4.30 31.98 6.68
CA ASP A 484 -5.06 32.53 7.79
C ASP A 484 -5.27 34.03 7.51
N THR A 485 -6.40 34.59 7.94
CA THR A 485 -6.72 36.01 7.72
C THR A 485 -5.77 36.95 8.45
N ARG A 486 -5.19 36.50 9.58
CA ARG A 486 -4.18 37.22 10.39
C ARG A 486 -2.80 37.24 9.76
N ALA A 487 -2.57 36.50 8.67
CA ALA A 487 -1.25 36.37 8.07
C ALA A 487 -0.72 37.73 7.56
N LEU A 488 0.44 38.11 8.11
CA LEU A 488 1.26 39.22 7.66
C LEU A 488 2.01 38.80 6.40
N ASN A 489 1.85 39.54 5.30
CA ASN A 489 2.53 39.23 4.05
C ASN A 489 3.77 40.11 3.88
N LEU A 490 4.96 39.50 4.00
CA LEU A 490 6.24 40.13 3.68
C LEU A 490 6.97 39.22 2.69
N PRO A 491 6.95 39.54 1.38
CA PRO A 491 7.62 38.74 0.37
C PRO A 491 9.08 38.48 0.72
N LEU A 492 9.57 37.27 0.42
CA LEU A 492 10.93 36.85 0.78
C LEU A 492 12.01 37.86 0.34
N ASP A 493 11.85 38.43 -0.85
CA ASP A 493 12.84 39.32 -1.45
C ASP A 493 12.95 40.67 -0.72
N SER A 494 11.86 41.13 -0.08
CA SER A 494 11.84 42.36 0.74
C SER A 494 11.94 42.09 2.24
N LEU A 495 11.94 40.84 2.69
CA LEU A 495 11.90 40.47 4.11
C LEU A 495 13.03 41.11 4.93
N ARG A 496 14.24 41.21 4.37
CA ARG A 496 15.42 41.75 5.08
C ARG A 496 15.26 43.21 5.49
N GLU A 497 14.51 43.98 4.71
CA GLU A 497 14.30 45.41 4.93
C GLU A 497 13.14 45.68 5.89
N ASN A 498 12.34 44.66 6.20
CA ASN A 498 11.07 44.78 6.94
C ASN A 498 11.03 43.91 8.21
N LEU A 499 12.20 43.55 8.76
CA LEU A 499 12.31 42.71 9.96
C LEU A 499 11.77 43.41 11.22
N ASP A 500 11.72 44.73 11.23
CA ASP A 500 11.15 45.57 12.28
C ASP A 500 9.63 45.45 12.41
N GLN A 501 8.95 44.99 11.36
CA GLN A 501 7.50 44.73 11.38
C GLN A 501 7.12 43.42 12.09
N ILE A 502 8.10 42.59 12.46
CA ILE A 502 7.88 41.28 13.07
C ILE A 502 8.24 41.33 14.55
N ASP A 503 7.28 40.99 15.41
CA ASP A 503 7.52 40.90 16.85
C ASP A 503 8.42 39.71 17.19
N ARG A 504 9.61 40.00 17.72
CA ARG A 504 10.65 39.01 18.05
C ARG A 504 10.29 38.13 19.26
N ASN A 505 9.35 38.56 20.08
CA ASN A 505 8.98 37.85 21.31
C ASN A 505 7.89 36.80 21.08
N LYS A 506 7.24 36.81 19.91
CA LYS A 506 6.15 35.88 19.59
C LYS A 506 6.67 34.65 18.86
N PRO A 507 6.03 33.47 19.05
CA PRO A 507 6.21 32.35 18.15
C PRO A 507 5.87 32.76 16.71
N LEU A 508 6.78 32.46 15.78
CA LEU A 508 6.66 32.85 14.38
C LEU A 508 6.42 31.62 13.50
N TYR A 509 5.27 31.57 12.83
CA TYR A 509 4.94 30.54 11.86
C TYR A 509 5.11 31.06 10.45
N VAL A 510 6.09 30.53 9.73
CA VAL A 510 6.47 30.96 8.39
C VAL A 510 5.86 30.02 7.36
N THR A 511 5.17 30.59 6.37
CA THR A 511 4.64 29.84 5.22
C THR A 511 5.09 30.46 3.91
N CYS A 512 5.16 29.62 2.88
CA CYS A 512 5.28 30.06 1.50
C CYS A 512 4.43 29.14 0.61
N ALA A 513 4.67 29.06 -0.71
CA ALA A 513 3.94 28.11 -1.54
C ALA A 513 4.20 26.63 -1.16
N LYS A 514 5.46 26.19 -1.19
CA LYS A 514 5.84 24.76 -1.11
C LYS A 514 6.89 24.39 -0.05
N GLY A 515 7.34 25.37 0.74
CA GLY A 515 8.36 25.19 1.80
C GLY A 515 9.69 25.92 1.54
N LEU A 516 10.23 25.91 0.30
CA LEU A 516 11.58 26.44 0.02
C LEU A 516 11.78 27.91 0.44
N ARG A 517 10.85 28.81 0.09
CA ARG A 517 10.95 30.23 0.46
C ARG A 517 10.75 30.45 1.96
N GLY A 518 9.91 29.63 2.59
CA GLY A 518 9.71 29.62 4.04
C GLY A 518 10.97 29.21 4.79
N TYR A 519 11.70 28.20 4.28
CA TYR A 519 13.03 27.83 4.76
C TYR A 519 14.02 28.99 4.66
N LEU A 520 14.13 29.64 3.50
CA LEU A 520 15.03 30.78 3.31
C LEU A 520 14.69 31.96 4.24
N ALA A 521 13.39 32.25 4.40
CA ALA A 521 12.92 33.26 5.35
C ALA A 521 13.29 32.88 6.78
N SER A 522 13.09 31.62 7.18
CA SER A 522 13.43 31.12 8.51
C SER A 522 14.93 31.29 8.81
N LEU A 523 15.81 31.07 7.83
CA LEU A 523 17.23 31.35 7.98
C LEU A 523 17.53 32.84 8.14
N ILE A 524 16.90 33.70 7.33
CA ILE A 524 17.06 35.16 7.45
C ILE A 524 16.67 35.61 8.86
N LEU A 525 15.53 35.13 9.36
CA LEU A 525 15.02 35.43 10.69
C LEU A 525 15.96 34.92 11.78
N ALA A 526 16.37 33.66 11.73
CA ALA A 526 17.28 33.06 12.72
C ALA A 526 18.59 33.84 12.83
N HIS A 527 19.22 34.17 11.69
CA HIS A 527 20.46 34.95 11.66
C HIS A 527 20.30 36.40 12.11
N ASN A 528 19.07 36.90 12.19
CA ASN A 528 18.75 38.23 12.71
C ASN A 528 18.19 38.21 14.13
N GLY A 529 18.36 37.10 14.87
CA GLY A 529 18.08 37.02 16.31
C GLY A 529 16.64 36.63 16.67
N PHE A 530 15.88 36.06 15.73
CA PHE A 530 14.60 35.42 16.03
C PHE A 530 14.85 33.97 16.49
N ASN A 531 14.30 33.57 17.63
CA ASN A 531 14.66 32.28 18.26
C ASN A 531 13.52 31.25 18.30
N ASN A 532 12.28 31.65 17.97
CA ASN A 532 11.10 30.77 18.04
C ASN A 532 10.40 30.69 16.68
N ILE A 533 11.09 30.11 15.70
CA ILE A 533 10.66 30.07 14.30
C ILE A 533 10.14 28.66 13.97
N HIS A 534 8.96 28.60 13.38
CA HIS A 534 8.28 27.39 12.92
C HIS A 534 8.06 27.49 11.41
N ASN A 535 8.78 26.71 10.61
CA ASN A 535 8.55 26.63 9.17
C ASN A 535 7.46 25.60 8.88
N ILE A 536 6.41 25.97 8.16
CA ILE A 536 5.31 25.06 7.82
C ILE A 536 5.73 24.19 6.63
N ALA A 537 5.93 22.90 6.88
CA ALA A 537 6.35 21.91 5.89
C ALA A 537 5.33 21.84 4.73
N GLY A 538 5.82 21.90 3.49
CA GLY A 538 4.99 21.92 2.28
C GLY A 538 4.17 23.21 2.06
N GLY A 539 4.20 24.18 2.99
CA GLY A 539 3.60 25.50 2.86
C GLY A 539 2.10 25.51 2.56
N PHE A 540 1.65 26.56 1.87
CA PHE A 540 0.25 26.78 1.50
C PHE A 540 -0.31 25.70 0.56
N THR A 541 0.53 25.11 -0.31
CA THR A 541 0.10 24.02 -1.19
C THR A 541 -0.30 22.79 -0.38
N ALA A 542 0.48 22.38 0.62
CA ALA A 542 0.10 21.31 1.53
C ALA A 542 -1.16 21.67 2.32
N TRP A 543 -1.22 22.89 2.85
CA TRP A 543 -2.36 23.37 3.62
C TRP A 543 -3.69 23.24 2.86
N LYS A 544 -3.75 23.75 1.63
CA LYS A 544 -4.94 23.68 0.76
C LYS A 544 -5.29 22.27 0.32
N LYS A 545 -4.30 21.38 0.18
CA LYS A 545 -4.56 20.00 -0.22
C LYS A 545 -5.13 19.18 0.94
N ILE A 546 -4.70 19.45 2.17
CA ILE A 546 -5.08 18.71 3.38
C ILE A 546 -6.35 19.25 4.05
N ASN A 547 -6.54 20.58 4.10
CA ASN A 547 -7.65 21.19 4.84
C ASN A 547 -8.89 21.53 3.99
N GLY A 548 -8.82 21.35 2.66
CA GLY A 548 -9.80 21.92 1.73
C GLY A 548 -9.45 23.35 1.33
#